data_AF-A0AAV0WT56-F1
#
_entry.id   AF-A0AAV0WT56-F1
#
_cell.length_a   1.000
_cell.length_b   1.000
_cell.length_c   1.000
_cell.angle_alpha   90.00
_cell.angle_beta   90.00
_cell.angle_gamma   90.00
#
_symmetry.space_group_name_H-M   'P 1'
#
loop_
_entity.id
_entity.type
_entity.pdbx_description
1 polymer ?
#
loop_
_entity_poly.entity_id
_entity_poly.type
_entity_poly.pdbx_seq_one_letter_code
_entity_poly.pdbx_strand_id
1 'polypeptide(L)'
;MRPYPRRSLTNTKRIFNDRLSRGCKSVECAFRMMASKFRILERPINFKTEKIEIVIKAICVLHNLILVHDGTYSIPQGIQQDNIYLLYEDTEGNIENNRTRPSYSAMEIRERLCQYFVKP
;
A
#
# COMPACT_ATOMS: atom_id res chain seq x y z
N MET A 1 4.04 -7.65 1.23
CA MET A 1 3.82 -9.06 0.85
C MET A 1 4.25 -9.25 -0.60
N ARG A 2 4.85 -10.39 -0.97
CA ARG A 2 5.35 -10.62 -2.34
C ARG A 2 4.21 -11.04 -3.29
N PRO A 3 4.03 -10.39 -4.45
CA PRO A 3 3.04 -10.80 -5.44
C PRO A 3 3.42 -12.15 -6.09
N TYR A 4 2.46 -12.81 -6.73
CA TYR A 4 2.74 -13.98 -7.57
C TYR A 4 3.50 -13.56 -8.84
N PRO A 5 4.44 -14.40 -9.32
CA PRO A 5 5.20 -14.11 -10.54
C PRO A 5 4.29 -14.05 -11.77
N ARG A 6 4.50 -13.04 -12.64
CA ARG A 6 3.62 -12.73 -13.77
C ARG A 6 3.60 -13.80 -14.88
N ARG A 7 4.62 -14.66 -14.99
CA ARG A 7 4.77 -15.66 -16.07
C ARG A 7 3.75 -16.80 -16.04
N SER A 8 3.09 -17.07 -14.90
CA SER A 8 2.15 -18.19 -14.75
C SER A 8 0.98 -17.84 -13.80
N LEU A 9 0.29 -16.75 -14.09
CA LEU A 9 -0.85 -16.29 -13.28
C LEU A 9 -2.15 -16.99 -13.68
N THR A 10 -2.72 -17.76 -12.75
CA THR A 10 -4.14 -18.13 -12.79
C THR A 10 -5.00 -16.89 -12.50
N ASN A 11 -6.29 -16.92 -12.89
CA ASN A 11 -7.22 -15.80 -12.62
C ASN A 11 -7.26 -15.43 -11.14
N THR A 12 -7.24 -16.42 -10.24
CA THR A 12 -7.21 -16.22 -8.79
C THR A 12 -5.98 -15.42 -8.33
N LYS A 13 -4.80 -15.79 -8.84
CA LYS A 13 -3.54 -15.09 -8.54
C LYS A 13 -3.49 -13.69 -9.16
N ARG A 14 -4.13 -13.49 -10.31
CA ARG A 14 -4.28 -12.18 -10.95
C ARG A 14 -5.13 -11.24 -10.08
N ILE A 15 -6.30 -11.70 -9.63
CA ILE A 15 -7.18 -10.95 -8.72
C ILE A 15 -6.42 -10.59 -7.44
N PHE A 16 -5.73 -11.56 -6.83
CA PHE A 16 -4.91 -11.30 -5.66
C PHE A 16 -3.84 -10.22 -5.89
N ASN A 17 -3.07 -10.33 -6.99
CA ASN A 17 -2.02 -9.35 -7.29
C ASN A 17 -2.60 -7.95 -7.49
N ASP A 18 -3.74 -7.84 -8.18
CA ASP A 18 -4.44 -6.57 -8.37
C ASP A 18 -4.91 -5.97 -7.03
N ARG A 19 -5.55 -6.76 -6.16
CA ARG A 19 -5.96 -6.31 -4.83
C ARG A 19 -4.78 -5.86 -3.97
N LEU A 20 -3.68 -6.63 -4.01
CA LEU A 20 -2.44 -6.30 -3.30
C LEU A 20 -1.88 -4.96 -3.78
N SER A 21 -1.77 -4.76 -5.09
CA SER A 21 -1.29 -3.50 -5.68
C SER A 21 -2.17 -2.31 -5.31
N ARG A 22 -3.50 -2.46 -5.36
CA ARG A 22 -4.44 -1.40 -4.95
C ARG A 22 -4.28 -1.04 -3.48
N GLY A 23 -4.20 -2.02 -2.60
CA GLY A 23 -4.00 -1.80 -1.17
C GLY A 23 -2.67 -1.09 -0.89
N CYS A 24 -1.57 -1.55 -1.51
CA CYS A 24 -0.26 -0.90 -1.40
C CYS A 24 -0.30 0.55 -1.90
N LYS A 25 -0.97 0.80 -3.04
CA LYS A 25 -1.13 2.15 -3.60
C LYS A 25 -1.92 3.07 -2.66
N SER A 26 -3.02 2.60 -2.07
CA SER A 26 -3.81 3.39 -1.11
C SER A 26 -2.97 3.81 0.09
N VAL A 27 -2.15 2.90 0.63
CA VAL A 27 -1.23 3.21 1.73
C VAL A 27 -0.18 4.22 1.28
N GLU A 28 0.47 4.01 0.13
CA GLU A 28 1.50 4.92 -0.38
C GLU A 28 0.96 6.33 -0.62
N CYS A 29 -0.20 6.46 -1.27
CA CYS A 29 -0.85 7.75 -1.49
C CYS A 29 -1.15 8.48 -0.17
N ALA A 30 -1.67 7.77 0.84
CA ALA A 30 -1.93 8.35 2.14
C ALA A 30 -0.64 8.86 2.81
N PHE A 31 0.43 8.06 2.81
CA PHE A 31 1.72 8.47 3.36
C PHE A 31 2.34 9.64 2.60
N ARG A 32 2.17 9.70 1.27
CA ARG A 32 2.61 10.83 0.45
C ARG A 32 1.91 12.14 0.83
N MET A 33 0.60 12.09 1.08
CA MET A 33 -0.18 13.24 1.55
C MET A 33 0.24 13.68 2.96
N MET A 34 0.55 12.73 3.85
CA MET A 34 1.05 13.07 5.18
C MET A 34 2.48 13.65 5.13
N ALA A 35 3.36 13.08 4.30
CA ALA A 35 4.76 13.51 4.20
C ALA A 35 4.90 14.96 3.72
N SER A 36 4.02 15.44 2.84
CA SER A 36 4.03 16.85 2.39
C SER A 36 3.76 17.87 3.50
N LYS A 37 3.10 17.45 4.60
CA LYS A 37 2.83 18.29 5.77
C LYS A 37 3.79 18.00 6.93
N PHE A 38 4.25 16.75 7.06
CA PHE A 38 5.03 16.30 8.20
C PHE A 38 6.44 15.87 7.78
N ARG A 39 7.40 16.78 7.92
CA ARG A 39 8.84 16.57 7.61
C ARG A 39 9.46 15.32 8.27
N ILE A 40 8.90 14.87 9.40
CA ILE A 40 9.34 13.65 10.09
C ILE A 40 9.19 12.39 9.22
N LEU A 41 8.24 12.38 8.28
CA LEU A 41 8.00 11.27 7.36
C LEU A 41 8.88 11.32 6.09
N GLU A 42 9.54 12.46 5.82
CA GLU A 42 10.43 12.62 4.66
C GLU A 42 11.83 12.03 4.90
N ARG A 43 12.15 11.68 6.15
CA ARG A 43 13.45 11.14 6.55
C ARG A 43 13.30 9.73 7.11
N PRO A 44 14.31 8.86 6.95
CA PRO A 44 14.33 7.57 7.63
C PRO A 44 14.13 7.75 9.13
N ILE A 45 13.12 7.09 9.67
CA ILE A 45 12.74 7.26 11.07
C ILE A 45 13.55 6.31 11.94
N ASN A 46 14.45 6.87 12.76
CA ASN A 46 15.31 6.10 13.65
C ASN A 46 14.68 5.95 15.06
N PHE A 47 13.46 5.41 15.13
CA PHE A 47 12.77 5.12 16.38
C PHE A 47 12.65 3.63 16.65
N LYS A 48 12.54 3.26 17.93
CA LYS A 48 12.08 1.92 18.31
C LYS A 48 10.64 1.71 17.82
N THR A 49 10.29 0.47 17.51
CA THR A 49 8.97 0.04 17.00
C THR A 49 7.80 0.47 17.89
N GLU A 50 8.00 0.56 19.20
CA GLU A 50 6.99 1.03 20.15
C GLU A 50 6.68 2.53 19.98
N LYS A 51 7.71 3.34 19.70
CA LYS A 51 7.58 4.80 19.60
C LYS A 51 7.01 5.22 18.25
N ILE A 52 7.37 4.51 17.17
CA ILE A 52 6.86 4.83 15.84
C ILE A 52 5.34 4.70 15.77
N GLU A 53 4.75 3.70 16.45
CA GLU A 53 3.29 3.53 16.45
C GLU A 53 2.58 4.75 17.05
N ILE A 54 3.10 5.27 18.17
CA ILE A 54 2.56 6.47 18.83
C ILE A 54 2.70 7.69 17.90
N VAL A 55 3.86 7.85 17.26
CA VAL A 55 4.13 8.96 16.34
C VAL A 55 3.18 8.92 15.15
N ILE A 56 2.99 7.76 14.50
CA ILE A 56 2.07 7.62 13.37
C ILE A 56 0.62 7.92 13.79
N LYS A 57 0.18 7.44 14.96
CA LYS A 57 -1.16 7.76 15.48
C LYS A 57 -1.34 9.26 15.71
N ALA A 58 -0.35 9.93 16.30
CA ALA A 58 -0.37 11.38 16.50
C ALA A 58 -0.43 12.15 15.18
N ILE A 59 0.32 11.71 14.16
CA ILE A 59 0.28 12.29 12.81
C ILE A 59 -1.12 12.16 12.20
N CYS A 60 -1.77 11.00 12.30
CA CYS A 60 -3.13 10.81 11.77
C CYS A 60 -4.14 11.77 12.44
N VAL A 61 -4.08 11.92 13.76
CA VAL A 61 -4.95 12.84 14.50
C VAL A 61 -4.69 14.28 14.09
N LEU A 62 -3.41 14.68 14.02
CA LEU A 62 -3.03 16.04 13.65
C LEU A 62 -3.37 16.36 12.19
N HIS A 63 -3.20 15.40 11.28
CA HIS A 63 -3.62 15.54 9.89
C HIS A 63 -5.11 15.84 9.80
N ASN A 64 -5.94 15.05 10.48
CA ASN A 64 -7.39 15.25 10.48
C ASN A 64 -7.78 16.61 11.10
N LEU A 65 -7.11 17.02 12.17
CA LEU A 65 -7.34 18.33 12.80
C LEU A 65 -7.01 19.48 11.84
N ILE A 66 -5.88 19.40 11.14
CA ILE A 66 -5.48 20.41 10.14
C ILE A 66 -6.50 20.48 9.00
N LEU A 67 -6.98 19.33 8.50
CA LEU A 67 -8.01 19.32 7.44
C LEU A 67 -9.31 20.02 7.88
N VAL A 68 -9.73 19.79 9.13
CA VAL A 68 -10.91 20.47 9.71
C VAL A 68 -10.68 21.97 9.84
N HIS A 69 -9.51 22.38 10.34
CA HIS A 69 -9.16 23.79 10.51
C HIS A 69 -9.02 24.54 9.17
N ASP A 70 -8.38 23.92 8.18
CA ASP A 70 -8.15 24.51 6.86
C ASP A 70 -9.43 24.50 6.00
N GLY A 71 -10.54 23.92 6.48
CA GLY A 71 -11.77 23.74 5.71
C GLY A 71 -11.60 22.82 4.49
N THR A 72 -10.47 22.12 4.41
CA THR A 72 -10.10 21.25 3.29
C THR A 72 -10.52 19.82 3.62
N TYR A 73 -11.83 19.55 3.56
CA TYR A 73 -12.26 18.17 3.37
C TYR A 73 -11.80 17.73 2.00
N SER A 74 -10.63 17.11 1.95
CA SER A 74 -10.20 16.38 0.77
C SER A 74 -11.17 15.20 0.64
N ILE A 75 -12.30 15.41 -0.03
CA ILE A 75 -13.03 14.30 -0.65
C ILE A 75 -11.93 13.57 -1.41
N PRO A 76 -11.64 12.29 -1.10
CA PRO A 76 -10.79 11.52 -1.98
C PRO A 76 -11.54 11.56 -3.30
N GLN A 77 -11.11 12.39 -4.26
CA GLN A 77 -11.61 12.33 -5.61
C GLN A 77 -11.45 10.86 -5.96
N GLY A 78 -12.59 10.15 -6.02
CA GLY A 78 -12.62 8.71 -6.06
C GLY A 78 -11.58 8.28 -7.08
N ILE A 79 -10.69 7.36 -6.70
CA ILE A 79 -9.63 6.84 -7.56
C ILE A 79 -10.28 6.65 -8.92
N GLN A 80 -10.04 7.58 -9.85
CA GLN A 80 -10.74 7.56 -11.13
C GLN A 80 -10.36 6.21 -11.73
N GLN A 81 -11.37 5.40 -12.02
CA GLN A 81 -11.23 4.04 -12.52
C GLN A 81 -10.28 4.01 -13.75
N ASP A 82 -10.19 5.14 -14.45
CA ASP A 82 -9.38 5.41 -15.64
C ASP A 82 -7.87 5.34 -15.38
N ASN A 83 -7.40 5.58 -14.15
CA ASN A 83 -5.98 5.47 -13.79
C ASN A 83 -5.54 4.02 -13.48
N ILE A 84 -6.45 3.05 -13.46
CA ILE A 84 -6.10 1.64 -13.20
C ILE A 84 -5.43 1.01 -14.43
N TYR A 85 -5.84 1.40 -15.64
CA TYR A 85 -5.27 0.84 -16.86
C TYR A 85 -3.83 1.30 -17.12
N LEU A 86 -3.50 2.58 -16.87
CA LEU A 86 -2.16 3.14 -17.08
C LEU A 86 -1.10 2.59 -16.09
N LEU A 87 -1.50 2.14 -14.90
CA LEU A 87 -0.57 1.55 -13.90
C LEU A 87 -0.11 0.14 -14.25
N TYR A 88 -0.83 -0.56 -15.14
CA TYR A 88 -0.36 -1.85 -15.61
C TYR A 88 0.83 -1.71 -16.57
N GLU A 89 0.97 -0.56 -17.24
CA GLU A 89 2.07 -0.28 -18.16
C GLU A 89 3.30 0.30 -17.43
N ASP A 90 3.13 1.14 -16.41
CA ASP A 90 4.27 1.81 -15.75
C ASP A 90 4.97 1.04 -14.62
N THR A 91 4.58 -0.22 -14.34
CA THR A 91 5.38 -1.11 -13.46
C THR A 91 6.44 -1.90 -14.23
N GLU A 92 7.14 -1.23 -15.15
CA GLU A 92 8.43 -1.66 -15.71
C GLU A 92 9.62 -1.37 -14.76
N GLY A 93 9.34 -0.81 -13.57
CA GLY A 93 10.30 -0.68 -12.49
C GLY A 93 10.72 -2.05 -11.95
N ASN A 94 11.92 -2.47 -12.36
CA ASN A 94 12.71 -3.62 -11.92
C ASN A 94 12.47 -3.96 -10.42
N ILE A 95 11.50 -4.84 -10.12
CA ILE A 95 11.38 -5.44 -8.78
C ILE A 95 12.65 -6.26 -8.62
N GLU A 96 13.63 -5.72 -7.89
CA GLU A 96 14.88 -6.42 -7.60
C GLU A 96 14.56 -7.86 -7.27
N ASN A 97 15.10 -8.76 -8.09
CA ASN A 97 14.94 -10.19 -7.96
C ASN A 97 15.69 -10.65 -6.70
N ASN A 98 15.13 -10.35 -5.53
CA ASN A 98 15.58 -10.94 -4.29
C ASN A 98 15.18 -12.42 -4.39
N ARG A 99 16.15 -13.25 -4.79
CA ARG A 99 16.01 -14.69 -5.08
C ARG A 99 15.71 -15.51 -3.81
N THR A 100 15.54 -14.86 -2.67
CA THR A 100 15.23 -15.51 -1.41
C THR A 100 13.81 -16.06 -1.44
N ARG A 101 13.69 -17.37 -1.18
CA ARG A 101 12.41 -18.06 -1.04
C ARG A 101 11.71 -17.51 0.23
N PRO A 102 10.44 -17.07 0.15
CA PRO A 102 9.73 -16.61 1.33
C PRO A 102 9.52 -17.77 2.32
N SER A 103 9.33 -17.45 3.60
CA SER A 103 9.03 -18.45 4.63
C SER A 103 7.71 -19.18 4.35
N TYR A 104 7.56 -20.39 4.87
CA TYR A 104 6.33 -21.17 4.70
C TYR A 104 5.10 -20.42 5.22
N SER A 105 5.18 -19.83 6.41
CA SER A 105 4.12 -19.00 6.99
C SER A 105 3.74 -17.82 6.08
N ALA A 106 4.71 -17.15 5.45
CA ALA A 106 4.42 -16.07 4.50
C ALA A 106 3.72 -16.57 3.22
N MET A 107 4.07 -17.77 2.74
CA MET A 107 3.37 -18.41 1.63
C MET A 107 1.93 -18.77 2.01
N GLU A 108 1.71 -19.32 3.21
CA GLU A 108 0.39 -19.72 3.70
C GLU A 108 -0.56 -18.53 3.83
N ILE A 109 -0.11 -17.41 4.40
CA ILE A 109 -0.89 -16.17 4.48
C ILE A 109 -1.28 -15.70 3.07
N ARG A 110 -0.33 -15.73 2.13
CA ARG A 110 -0.60 -15.34 0.74
C ARG A 110 -1.66 -16.22 0.10
N GLU A 111 -1.57 -17.53 0.24
CA GLU A 111 -2.57 -18.47 -0.29
C GLU A 111 -3.94 -18.25 0.35
N ARG A 112 -4.00 -18.04 1.68
CA ARG A 112 -5.25 -17.74 2.39
C ARG A 112 -5.91 -16.47 1.87
N LEU A 113 -5.14 -15.40 1.65
CA LEU A 113 -5.65 -14.15 1.07
C LEU A 113 -6.07 -14.33 -0.40
N CYS A 114 -5.33 -15.13 -1.17
CA CYS A 114 -5.66 -15.44 -2.56
C CYS A 114 -7.04 -16.13 -2.65
N GLN A 115 -7.31 -17.10 -1.78
CA GLN A 115 -8.61 -17.75 -1.70
C GLN A 115 -9.71 -16.80 -1.19
N TYR A 116 -9.39 -15.95 -0.21
CA TYR A 116 -10.34 -14.99 0.35
C TYR A 116 -10.87 -14.01 -0.71
N PHE A 117 -9.99 -13.44 -1.55
CA PHE A 117 -10.40 -12.43 -2.54
C PHE A 117 -11.21 -12.97 -3.73
N VAL A 118 -11.36 -14.29 -3.87
CA VAL A 118 -12.11 -14.95 -4.94
C VAL A 118 -13.49 -15.41 -4.46
N LYS A 119 -13.73 -15.44 -3.14
CA LYS A 119 -15.04 -15.76 -2.59
C LYS A 119 -16.03 -14.62 -2.92
N PRO A 120 -17.27 -14.94 -3.33
CA PRO A 120 -18.30 -13.96 -3.66
C PRO A 120 -18.71 -13.12 -2.45
#